data_AF-A0A2V7LX64-F1
#
_entry.id   AF-A0A2V7LX64-F1
#
_cell.length_a   1.000
_cell.length_b   1.000
_cell.length_c   1.000
_cell.angle_alpha   90.00
_cell.angle_beta   90.00
_cell.angle_gamma   90.00
#
_symmetry.space_group_name_H-M   'P 1'
#
loop_
_entity.id
_entity.type
_entity.pdbx_description
1 polymer ?
#
loop_
_entity_poly.entity_id
_entity_poly.type
_entity_poly.pdbx_seq_one_letter_code
_entity_poly.pdbx_strand_id
1 'polypeptide(L)'
;MKSQLPLLLLGAAVACARAPQPAPVTPFGIAAALAGAGRCDTATVVARAALEREPDNVLGPLVIGACQERVDRYDAAVGTYNDFAARHPNARGVAALRAKAQLALRAAAEHTARQALAREAELAREPPQPSTVAVLPLVVAGDSSVQPLSRGLAELITTDLAYIRTVRLVERLQIGMLLDELKLGQSERADPATAARVGRLLRAERLVQGTATIPSRGPVQLSATVVTGTGVVRPVGQVVGPFPKLLDLEKQVVFDLAAQLGLAVTPAERQHILRQGPKSLAAFLAYSRALEAMDRGDYGAAARHFRSAAQADPSFRAARDGEEAAMAAPAAEQATGGGIVTAVDAVERVTGAAAAPTGLGGAGGLLAAGARDVVPAIGDAIADLKLPTGSSTIDRQLTPESLGLPTIVSVANGIIIIFKRPP
;
A
#
# COMPACT_ATOMS: atom_id res chain seq x y z
N MET A 1 41.50 7.48 78.38
CA MET A 1 41.76 6.35 77.45
C MET A 1 40.50 6.05 76.67
N LYS A 2 40.68 5.76 75.38
CA LYS A 2 39.74 5.79 74.24
C LYS A 2 38.31 5.26 74.47
N SER A 3 37.36 6.03 73.93
CA SER A 3 35.94 5.72 73.75
C SER A 3 35.71 4.85 72.51
N GLN A 4 34.79 3.88 72.58
CA GLN A 4 34.39 3.00 71.48
C GLN A 4 33.26 3.64 70.65
N LEU A 5 33.40 3.67 69.32
CA LEU A 5 32.32 3.85 68.35
C LEU A 5 32.39 2.69 67.34
N PRO A 6 31.28 2.00 67.00
CA PRO A 6 31.27 1.07 65.88
C PRO A 6 31.04 1.83 64.57
N LEU A 7 31.91 1.56 63.59
CA LEU A 7 31.86 2.09 62.23
C LEU A 7 30.86 1.27 61.41
N LEU A 8 29.76 1.87 60.96
CA LEU A 8 28.87 1.30 59.95
C LEU A 8 29.60 1.26 58.60
N LEU A 9 29.90 0.06 58.09
CA LEU A 9 30.29 -0.17 56.69
C LEU A 9 29.01 -0.24 55.83
N LEU A 10 28.71 0.83 55.11
CA LEU A 10 27.81 0.77 53.96
C LEU A 10 28.53 0.04 52.81
N GLY A 11 28.15 -1.21 52.55
CA GLY A 11 28.49 -1.91 51.32
C GLY A 11 27.66 -1.37 50.16
N ALA A 12 28.23 -0.46 49.36
CA ALA A 12 27.65 -0.09 48.08
C ALA A 12 27.88 -1.23 47.08
N ALA A 13 26.86 -2.06 46.89
CA ALA A 13 26.82 -3.01 45.78
C ALA A 13 26.64 -2.22 44.48
N VAL A 14 27.73 -1.96 43.77
CA VAL A 14 27.70 -1.51 42.38
C VAL A 14 27.19 -2.67 41.55
N ALA A 15 25.89 -2.65 41.23
CA ALA A 15 25.34 -3.49 40.19
C ALA A 15 25.92 -3.02 38.85
N CYS A 16 26.95 -3.73 38.36
CA CYS A 16 27.38 -3.61 36.97
C CYS A 16 26.21 -4.03 36.08
N ALA A 17 25.42 -3.04 35.62
CA ALA A 17 24.52 -3.23 34.50
C ALA A 17 25.37 -3.75 33.33
N ARG A 18 25.07 -4.98 32.91
CA ARG A 18 25.74 -5.62 31.78
C ARG A 18 25.53 -4.72 30.57
N ALA A 19 26.60 -4.08 30.08
CA ALA A 19 26.54 -3.28 28.87
C ALA A 19 25.91 -4.12 27.75
N PRO A 20 25.01 -3.55 26.93
CA PRO A 20 24.49 -4.26 25.78
C PRO A 20 25.69 -4.68 24.93
N GLN A 21 25.79 -5.99 24.63
CA GLN A 21 26.87 -6.47 23.77
C GLN A 21 26.81 -5.70 22.45
N PRO A 22 27.95 -5.21 21.92
CA PRO A 22 27.96 -4.63 20.59
C PRO A 22 27.45 -5.70 19.63
N ALA A 23 26.37 -5.39 18.89
CA ALA A 23 25.86 -6.27 17.86
C ALA A 23 27.02 -6.67 16.91
N PRO A 24 27.04 -7.92 16.39
CA PRO A 24 28.07 -8.33 15.45
C PRO A 24 28.19 -7.28 14.33
N VAL A 25 29.41 -6.81 14.10
CA VAL A 25 29.68 -5.76 13.11
C VAL A 25 29.56 -6.39 11.72
N THR A 26 28.35 -6.39 11.18
CA THR A 26 28.07 -6.83 9.82
C THR A 26 28.27 -5.67 8.84
N PRO A 27 28.63 -5.93 7.57
CA PRO A 27 28.69 -4.88 6.54
C PRO A 27 27.39 -4.07 6.44
N PHE A 28 26.24 -4.72 6.61
CA PHE A 28 24.93 -4.06 6.65
C PHE A 28 24.74 -3.19 7.90
N GLY A 29 25.21 -3.64 9.07
CA GLY A 29 25.22 -2.84 10.29
C GLY A 29 26.09 -1.59 10.18
N ILE A 30 27.27 -1.72 9.54
CA ILE A 30 28.14 -0.57 9.22
C ILE A 30 27.42 0.40 8.28
N ALA A 31 26.80 -0.11 7.21
CA ALA A 31 26.06 0.72 6.25
C ALA A 31 24.91 1.48 6.94
N ALA A 32 24.15 0.82 7.81
CA ALA A 32 23.07 1.44 8.57
C ALA A 32 23.58 2.51 9.56
N ALA A 33 24.69 2.25 10.25
CA ALA A 33 25.32 3.24 11.13
C ALA A 33 25.83 4.46 10.35
N LEU A 34 26.44 4.26 9.18
CA LEU A 34 26.87 5.34 8.29
C LEU A 34 25.69 6.17 7.79
N ALA A 35 24.58 5.54 7.41
CA ALA A 35 23.36 6.23 7.02
C ALA A 35 22.77 7.03 8.19
N GLY A 36 22.75 6.47 9.40
CA GLY A 36 22.36 7.17 10.64
C GLY A 36 23.24 8.37 10.95
N ALA A 37 24.54 8.29 10.68
CA ALA A 37 25.48 9.42 10.78
C ALA A 37 25.39 10.41 9.60
N GLY A 38 24.50 10.14 8.63
CA GLY A 38 24.30 10.98 7.47
C GLY A 38 25.33 10.88 6.35
N ARG A 39 26.16 9.84 6.38
CA ARG A 39 27.18 9.58 5.36
C ARG A 39 26.62 8.70 4.25
N CYS A 40 25.59 9.20 3.56
CA CYS A 40 24.77 8.41 2.65
C CYS A 40 25.50 7.87 1.41
N ASP A 41 26.48 8.59 0.89
CA ASP A 41 27.29 8.11 -0.23
C ASP A 41 28.10 6.87 0.16
N THR A 42 28.79 6.94 1.31
CA THR A 42 29.55 5.80 1.84
C THR A 42 28.62 4.65 2.25
N ALA A 43 27.51 4.95 2.91
CA ALA A 43 26.53 3.95 3.33
C ALA A 43 25.99 3.14 2.14
N THR A 44 25.63 3.83 1.05
CA THR A 44 25.12 3.21 -0.18
C THR A 44 26.17 2.30 -0.83
N VAL A 45 27.43 2.73 -0.89
CA VAL A 45 28.53 1.91 -1.43
C VAL A 45 28.72 0.65 -0.60
N VAL A 46 28.78 0.77 0.72
CA VAL A 46 28.95 -0.38 1.63
C VAL A 46 27.75 -1.34 1.53
N ALA A 47 26.52 -0.82 1.48
CA ALA A 47 25.32 -1.62 1.33
C ALA A 47 25.29 -2.40 0.01
N ARG A 48 25.67 -1.76 -1.11
CA ARG A 48 25.73 -2.43 -2.43
C ARG A 48 26.80 -3.52 -2.47
N ALA A 49 27.99 -3.25 -1.95
CA ALA A 49 29.07 -4.25 -1.87
C ALA A 49 28.68 -5.44 -0.98
N ALA A 50 27.88 -5.22 0.07
CA ALA A 50 27.34 -6.29 0.90
C ALA A 50 26.27 -7.11 0.16
N LEU A 51 25.39 -6.46 -0.61
CA LEU A 51 24.37 -7.13 -1.43
C LEU A 51 24.96 -8.02 -2.54
N GLU A 52 26.18 -7.75 -3.02
CA GLU A 52 26.88 -8.65 -3.95
C GLU A 52 27.20 -10.02 -3.33
N ARG A 53 27.28 -10.09 -2.00
CA ARG A 53 27.56 -11.32 -1.24
C ARG A 53 26.29 -11.95 -0.68
N GLU A 54 25.36 -11.12 -0.23
CA GLU A 54 24.08 -11.53 0.36
C GLU A 54 22.92 -10.82 -0.37
N PRO A 55 22.54 -11.29 -1.57
CA PRO A 55 21.59 -10.58 -2.45
C PRO A 55 20.15 -10.54 -1.92
N ASP A 56 19.79 -11.43 -0.99
CA ASP A 56 18.47 -11.53 -0.36
C ASP A 56 18.38 -10.81 0.99
N ASN A 57 19.40 -10.03 1.38
CA ASN A 57 19.40 -9.29 2.65
C ASN A 57 18.70 -7.91 2.53
N VAL A 58 17.54 -7.76 3.18
CA VAL A 58 16.71 -6.54 3.12
C VAL A 58 17.36 -5.29 3.72
N LEU A 59 18.41 -5.42 4.54
CA LEU A 59 19.08 -4.24 5.11
C LEU A 59 19.76 -3.40 4.03
N GLY A 60 20.22 -4.02 2.95
CA GLY A 60 20.80 -3.32 1.80
C GLY A 60 19.84 -2.28 1.20
N PRO A 61 18.68 -2.69 0.64
CA PRO A 61 17.71 -1.74 0.08
C PRO A 61 17.14 -0.80 1.14
N LEU A 62 16.94 -1.22 2.40
CA LEU A 62 16.50 -0.32 3.49
C LEU A 62 17.45 0.85 3.70
N VAL A 63 18.76 0.60 3.70
CA VAL A 63 19.78 1.66 3.85
C VAL A 63 19.81 2.56 2.63
N ILE A 64 19.81 1.98 1.42
CA ILE A 64 19.87 2.74 0.16
C ILE A 64 18.64 3.65 0.02
N GLY A 65 17.45 3.10 0.25
CA GLY A 65 16.19 3.83 0.18
C GLY A 65 16.10 4.93 1.24
N ALA A 66 16.48 4.67 2.49
CA ALA A 66 16.48 5.69 3.54
C ALA A 66 17.40 6.88 3.19
N CYS A 67 18.53 6.61 2.53
CA CYS A 67 19.41 7.66 2.04
C CYS A 67 18.83 8.45 0.86
N GLN A 68 18.04 7.82 -0.01
CA GLN A 68 17.31 8.50 -1.08
C GLN A 68 16.17 9.37 -0.52
N GLU A 69 15.40 8.87 0.45
CA GLU A 69 14.36 9.62 1.16
C GLU A 69 14.92 10.91 1.80
N ARG A 70 16.15 10.85 2.36
CA ARG A 70 16.78 12.01 3.02
C ARG A 70 17.14 13.16 2.08
N VAL A 71 17.24 12.90 0.78
CA VAL A 71 17.51 13.90 -0.26
C VAL A 71 16.29 14.11 -1.15
N ASP A 72 15.08 13.85 -0.61
CA ASP A 72 13.78 13.98 -1.25
C ASP A 72 13.61 13.16 -2.55
N ARG A 73 14.43 12.12 -2.74
CA ARG A 73 14.34 11.20 -3.89
C ARG A 73 13.42 10.03 -3.58
N TYR A 74 12.19 10.33 -3.17
CA TYR A 74 11.21 9.32 -2.75
C TYR A 74 10.90 8.30 -3.84
N ASP A 75 10.81 8.71 -5.11
CA ASP A 75 10.54 7.78 -6.22
C ASP A 75 11.63 6.73 -6.38
N ALA A 76 12.89 7.13 -6.21
CA ALA A 76 14.02 6.21 -6.25
C ALA A 76 14.00 5.25 -5.06
N ALA A 77 13.55 5.72 -3.88
CA ALA A 77 13.38 4.89 -2.69
C ALA A 77 12.29 3.84 -2.90
N VAL A 78 11.10 4.26 -3.35
CA VAL A 78 9.98 3.36 -3.68
C VAL A 78 10.41 2.31 -4.69
N GLY A 79 11.10 2.72 -5.77
CA GLY A 79 11.65 1.77 -6.76
C GLY A 79 12.63 0.78 -6.13
N THR A 80 13.58 1.27 -5.31
CA THR A 80 14.56 0.41 -4.62
C THR A 80 13.89 -0.65 -3.74
N TYR A 81 12.86 -0.25 -2.99
CA TYR A 81 12.11 -1.14 -2.10
C TYR A 81 11.27 -2.17 -2.87
N ASN A 82 10.50 -1.70 -3.86
CA ASN A 82 9.61 -2.56 -4.64
C ASN A 82 10.38 -3.55 -5.51
N ASP A 83 11.46 -3.12 -6.17
CA ASP A 83 12.29 -3.98 -7.03
C ASP A 83 12.94 -5.12 -6.25
N PHE A 84 13.35 -4.86 -5.02
CA PHE A 84 13.89 -5.90 -4.15
C PHE A 84 12.78 -6.82 -3.66
N ALA A 85 11.65 -6.29 -3.16
CA ALA A 85 10.54 -7.11 -2.68
C ALA A 85 9.94 -8.00 -3.78
N ALA A 86 9.98 -7.56 -5.04
CA ALA A 86 9.54 -8.35 -6.19
C ALA A 86 10.52 -9.48 -6.54
N ARG A 87 11.83 -9.24 -6.46
CA ARG A 87 12.86 -10.26 -6.72
C ARG A 87 13.03 -11.26 -5.58
N HIS A 88 12.78 -10.82 -4.35
CA HIS A 88 12.96 -11.61 -3.13
C HIS A 88 11.68 -11.62 -2.27
N PRO A 89 10.56 -12.17 -2.78
CA PRO A 89 9.26 -12.10 -2.11
C PRO A 89 9.19 -12.82 -0.77
N ASN A 90 10.14 -13.75 -0.53
CA ASN A 90 10.24 -14.56 0.69
C ASN A 90 11.46 -14.18 1.55
N ALA A 91 12.17 -13.09 1.22
CA ALA A 91 13.30 -12.66 2.03
C ALA A 91 12.85 -12.28 3.44
N ARG A 92 13.70 -12.61 4.41
CA ARG A 92 13.49 -12.24 5.81
C ARG A 92 13.39 -10.71 5.92
N GLY A 93 12.34 -10.19 6.56
CA GLY A 93 12.11 -8.75 6.71
C GLY A 93 11.52 -8.02 5.49
N VAL A 94 11.10 -8.72 4.43
CA VAL A 94 10.51 -8.07 3.24
C VAL A 94 9.24 -7.26 3.57
N ALA A 95 8.49 -7.65 4.61
CA ALA A 95 7.35 -6.90 5.14
C ALA A 95 7.75 -5.47 5.55
N ALA A 96 8.91 -5.31 6.20
CA ALA A 96 9.44 -4.01 6.61
C ALA A 96 9.78 -3.16 5.38
N LEU A 97 10.31 -3.79 4.34
CA LEU A 97 10.63 -3.14 3.08
C LEU A 97 9.38 -2.64 2.36
N ARG A 98 8.34 -3.47 2.27
CA ARG A 98 7.03 -3.10 1.71
C ARG A 98 6.40 -1.94 2.50
N ALA A 99 6.51 -1.96 3.83
CA ALA A 99 6.04 -0.87 4.67
C ALA A 99 6.79 0.44 4.40
N LYS A 100 8.13 0.39 4.30
CA LYS A 100 8.93 1.58 3.93
C LYS A 100 8.58 2.09 2.53
N ALA A 101 8.27 1.21 1.58
CA ALA A 101 7.77 1.61 0.27
C ALA A 101 6.47 2.41 0.36
N GLN A 102 5.51 1.97 1.17
CA GLN A 102 4.25 2.68 1.36
C GLN A 102 4.44 4.05 2.05
N LEU A 103 5.32 4.13 3.04
CA LEU A 103 5.66 5.39 3.70
C LEU A 103 6.36 6.37 2.76
N ALA A 104 7.34 5.88 1.99
CA ALA A 104 8.03 6.69 0.99
C ALA A 104 7.08 7.16 -0.12
N LEU A 105 6.13 6.31 -0.56
CA LEU A 105 5.12 6.68 -1.54
C LEU A 105 4.20 7.79 -1.01
N ARG A 106 3.78 7.71 0.26
CA ARG A 106 3.01 8.79 0.92
C ARG A 106 3.81 10.08 0.96
N ALA A 107 5.07 10.04 1.40
CA ALA A 107 5.93 11.22 1.45
C ALA A 107 6.16 11.81 0.05
N ALA A 108 6.33 10.98 -0.98
CA ALA A 108 6.40 11.39 -2.38
C ALA A 108 5.13 12.13 -2.81
N ALA A 109 3.96 11.58 -2.48
CA ALA A 109 2.66 12.17 -2.81
C ALA A 109 2.46 13.54 -2.14
N GLU A 110 2.83 13.67 -0.85
CA GLU A 110 2.79 14.95 -0.14
C GLU A 110 3.71 15.99 -0.77
N HIS A 111 4.97 15.60 -1.03
CA HIS A 111 5.95 16.48 -1.63
C HIS A 111 5.51 16.94 -3.03
N THR A 112 5.03 16.00 -3.85
CA THR A 112 4.53 16.25 -5.21
C THR A 112 3.31 17.18 -5.20
N ALA A 113 2.36 16.96 -4.29
CA ALA A 113 1.18 17.81 -4.16
C ALA A 113 1.57 19.27 -3.83
N ARG A 114 2.45 19.47 -2.83
CA ARG A 114 2.94 20.80 -2.45
C ARG A 114 3.69 21.48 -3.60
N GLN A 115 4.56 20.75 -4.28
CA GLN A 115 5.28 21.27 -5.45
C GLN A 115 4.36 21.64 -6.60
N ALA A 116 3.35 20.81 -6.89
CA ALA A 116 2.40 21.06 -7.96
C ALA A 116 1.63 22.37 -7.72
N LEU A 117 1.21 22.62 -6.47
CA LEU A 117 0.54 23.88 -6.12
C LEU A 117 1.49 25.07 -6.15
N ALA A 118 2.71 24.93 -5.64
CA ALA A 118 3.71 25.99 -5.70
C ALA A 118 4.07 26.39 -7.15
N ARG A 119 3.95 25.45 -8.09
CA ARG A 119 4.24 25.63 -9.52
C ARG A 119 3.00 25.66 -10.41
N GLU A 120 1.82 25.94 -9.84
CA GLU A 120 0.55 25.83 -10.59
C GLU A 120 0.55 26.68 -11.88
N ALA A 121 1.09 27.91 -11.82
CA ALA A 121 1.16 28.81 -12.97
C ALA A 121 2.09 28.31 -14.09
N GLU A 122 3.14 27.58 -13.74
CA GLU A 122 4.06 26.94 -14.69
C GLU A 122 3.39 25.71 -15.31
N LEU A 123 2.83 24.83 -14.48
CA LEU A 123 2.12 23.62 -14.91
C LEU A 123 0.92 23.92 -15.79
N ALA A 124 0.26 25.06 -15.60
CA ALA A 124 -0.84 25.51 -16.45
C ALA A 124 -0.42 25.74 -17.92
N ARG A 125 0.89 25.93 -18.19
CA ARG A 125 1.45 26.12 -19.53
C ARG A 125 2.12 24.86 -20.07
N GLU A 126 2.38 23.87 -19.21
CA GLU A 126 2.93 22.60 -19.65
C GLU A 126 1.85 21.74 -20.32
N PRO A 127 2.18 21.03 -21.42
CA PRO A 127 1.28 20.03 -21.95
C PRO A 127 1.09 18.89 -20.93
N PRO A 128 -0.11 18.28 -20.85
CA PRO A 128 -0.31 17.10 -20.02
C PRO A 128 0.56 15.94 -20.50
N GLN A 129 0.78 14.96 -19.63
CA GLN A 129 1.48 13.73 -20.01
C GLN A 129 0.59 12.88 -20.93
N PRO A 130 1.07 12.48 -22.12
CA PRO A 130 0.28 11.68 -23.04
C PRO A 130 -0.21 10.37 -22.43
N SER A 131 -1.44 9.98 -22.79
CA SER A 131 -2.12 8.77 -22.34
C SER A 131 -2.23 8.63 -20.83
N THR A 132 -2.16 9.74 -20.07
CA THR A 132 -2.20 9.70 -18.61
C THR A 132 -3.59 10.01 -18.09
N VAL A 133 -4.13 9.09 -17.28
CA VAL A 133 -5.48 9.15 -16.71
C VAL A 133 -5.41 9.21 -15.19
N ALA A 134 -6.15 10.13 -14.59
CA ALA A 134 -6.35 10.19 -13.14
C ALA A 134 -7.80 9.87 -12.80
N VAL A 135 -8.04 8.92 -11.89
CA VAL A 135 -9.40 8.57 -11.43
C VAL A 135 -9.61 9.17 -10.05
N LEU A 136 -10.52 10.15 -9.95
CA LEU A 136 -10.82 10.82 -8.69
C LEU A 136 -11.70 9.93 -7.80
N PRO A 137 -11.60 10.06 -6.45
CA PRO A 137 -12.57 9.45 -5.55
C PRO A 137 -14.00 9.83 -5.96
N LEU A 138 -14.86 8.82 -6.14
CA LEU A 138 -16.24 9.05 -6.58
C LEU A 138 -17.02 9.79 -5.51
N VAL A 139 -17.96 10.65 -5.90
CA VAL A 139 -18.90 11.27 -4.96
C VAL A 139 -19.98 10.26 -4.63
N VAL A 140 -20.06 9.82 -3.36
CA VAL A 140 -21.01 8.80 -2.93
C VAL A 140 -22.21 9.47 -2.25
N ALA A 141 -23.38 9.33 -2.87
CA ALA A 141 -24.66 9.71 -2.28
C ALA A 141 -25.32 8.48 -1.64
N GLY A 142 -25.24 8.37 -0.32
CA GLY A 142 -25.77 7.26 0.47
C GLY A 142 -25.47 7.45 1.95
N ASP A 143 -25.84 6.47 2.78
CA ASP A 143 -25.56 6.54 4.22
C ASP A 143 -24.05 6.44 4.54
N SER A 144 -23.68 6.63 5.81
CA SER A 144 -22.28 6.63 6.24
C SER A 144 -21.56 5.29 6.02
N SER A 145 -22.30 4.18 5.91
CA SER A 145 -21.70 2.85 5.74
C SER A 145 -21.13 2.63 4.34
N VAL A 146 -21.61 3.38 3.34
CA VAL A 146 -21.17 3.29 1.94
C VAL A 146 -20.20 4.39 1.53
N GLN A 147 -20.01 5.43 2.34
CA GLN A 147 -19.04 6.49 2.07
C GLN A 147 -17.61 6.00 1.73
N PRO A 148 -17.07 4.93 2.36
CA PRO A 148 -15.75 4.39 2.01
C PRO A 148 -15.62 3.96 0.55
N LEU A 149 -16.75 3.61 -0.11
CA LEU A 149 -16.76 3.24 -1.53
C LEU A 149 -16.28 4.36 -2.45
N SER A 150 -16.25 5.62 -1.99
CA SER A 150 -15.69 6.74 -2.74
C SER A 150 -14.28 6.44 -3.24
N ARG A 151 -13.40 6.03 -2.32
CA ARG A 151 -12.01 5.65 -2.63
C ARG A 151 -11.92 4.24 -3.16
N GLY A 152 -12.75 3.32 -2.63
CA GLY A 152 -12.76 1.92 -3.08
C GLY A 152 -13.11 1.76 -4.55
N LEU A 153 -14.14 2.44 -5.04
CA LEU A 153 -14.55 2.38 -6.45
C LEU A 153 -13.50 3.01 -7.36
N ALA A 154 -12.91 4.14 -6.94
CA ALA A 154 -11.82 4.76 -7.69
C ALA A 154 -10.60 3.83 -7.78
N GLU A 155 -10.26 3.12 -6.71
CA GLU A 155 -9.17 2.14 -6.69
C GLU A 155 -9.46 0.94 -7.61
N LEU A 156 -10.67 0.39 -7.60
CA LEU A 156 -11.03 -0.73 -8.51
C LEU A 156 -10.98 -0.29 -9.97
N ILE A 157 -11.59 0.85 -10.29
CA ILE A 157 -11.59 1.39 -11.65
C ILE A 157 -10.14 1.63 -12.11
N THR A 158 -9.30 2.20 -11.26
CA THR A 158 -7.87 2.42 -11.54
C THR A 158 -7.16 1.09 -11.79
N THR A 159 -7.32 0.13 -10.89
CA THR A 159 -6.67 -1.19 -10.99
C THR A 159 -7.11 -1.94 -12.26
N ASP A 160 -8.38 -1.86 -12.62
CA ASP A 160 -8.89 -2.53 -13.80
C ASP A 160 -8.43 -1.86 -15.10
N LEU A 161 -8.42 -0.53 -15.14
CA LEU A 161 -7.84 0.21 -16.26
C LEU A 161 -6.33 -0.07 -16.41
N ALA A 162 -5.62 -0.38 -15.32
CA ALA A 162 -4.19 -0.70 -15.35
C ALA A 162 -3.87 -1.98 -16.13
N TYR A 163 -4.85 -2.86 -16.34
CA TYR A 163 -4.69 -4.03 -17.19
C TYR A 163 -4.66 -3.69 -18.69
N ILE A 164 -5.10 -2.50 -19.08
CA ILE A 164 -5.05 -2.00 -20.44
C ILE A 164 -3.69 -1.35 -20.67
N ARG A 165 -2.83 -1.96 -21.49
CA ARG A 165 -1.40 -1.59 -21.56
C ARG A 165 -1.11 -0.23 -22.21
N THR A 166 -2.12 0.42 -22.79
CA THR A 166 -1.99 1.66 -23.57
C THR A 166 -2.23 2.93 -22.75
N VAL A 167 -2.57 2.80 -21.46
CA VAL A 167 -2.85 3.92 -20.56
C VAL A 167 -1.85 3.98 -19.40
N ARG A 168 -1.52 5.19 -18.98
CA ARG A 168 -0.75 5.49 -17.76
C ARG A 168 -1.72 5.99 -16.71
N LEU A 169 -1.61 5.49 -15.48
CA LEU A 169 -2.50 5.87 -14.40
C LEU A 169 -1.76 6.66 -13.34
N VAL A 170 -2.42 7.68 -12.80
CA VAL A 170 -1.92 8.44 -11.65
C VAL A 170 -2.24 7.66 -10.37
N GLU A 171 -1.25 7.58 -9.49
CA GLU A 171 -1.36 6.96 -8.18
C GLU A 171 -2.50 7.53 -7.32
N ARG A 172 -3.30 6.65 -6.70
CA ARG A 172 -4.42 7.05 -5.82
C ARG A 172 -3.96 7.97 -4.69
N LEU A 173 -2.82 7.66 -4.06
CA LEU A 173 -2.27 8.47 -2.98
C LEU A 173 -1.90 9.88 -3.45
N GLN A 174 -1.32 10.03 -4.65
CA GLN A 174 -0.98 11.35 -5.22
C GLN A 174 -2.24 12.20 -5.42
N ILE A 175 -3.30 11.58 -5.94
CA ILE A 175 -4.60 12.24 -6.12
C ILE A 175 -5.17 12.66 -4.76
N GLY A 176 -5.15 11.76 -3.78
CA GLY A 176 -5.63 12.02 -2.42
C GLY A 176 -4.91 13.19 -1.75
N MET A 177 -3.57 13.18 -1.72
CA MET A 177 -2.78 14.24 -1.08
C MET A 177 -2.98 15.59 -1.76
N LEU A 178 -3.10 15.62 -3.09
CA LEU A 178 -3.40 16.87 -3.79
C LEU A 178 -4.78 17.41 -3.43
N LEU A 179 -5.80 16.57 -3.38
CA LEU A 179 -7.16 16.98 -2.99
C LEU A 179 -7.21 17.48 -1.54
N ASP A 180 -6.47 16.85 -0.64
CA ASP A 180 -6.38 17.24 0.77
C ASP A 180 -5.66 18.59 0.93
N GLU A 181 -4.56 18.81 0.18
CA GLU A 181 -3.84 20.10 0.17
C GLU A 181 -4.70 21.23 -0.43
N LEU A 182 -5.51 20.93 -1.45
CA LEU A 182 -6.49 21.85 -2.01
C LEU A 182 -7.69 22.12 -1.07
N LYS A 183 -7.85 21.32 -0.01
CA LYS A 183 -8.93 21.41 0.99
C LYS A 183 -10.35 21.36 0.38
N LEU A 184 -10.52 20.61 -0.72
CA LEU A 184 -11.79 20.55 -1.45
C LEU A 184 -12.80 19.64 -0.75
N GLY A 185 -14.05 20.08 -0.67
CA GLY A 185 -15.20 19.27 -0.26
C GLY A 185 -15.69 18.31 -1.36
N GLN A 186 -16.62 17.40 -1.03
CA GLN A 186 -17.14 16.43 -2.01
C GLN A 186 -17.89 17.10 -3.18
N SER A 187 -18.69 18.15 -2.91
CA SER A 187 -19.43 18.89 -3.94
C SER A 187 -18.50 19.62 -4.91
N GLU A 188 -17.44 20.23 -4.40
CA GLU A 188 -16.44 20.94 -5.22
C GLU A 188 -15.65 19.98 -6.11
N ARG A 189 -15.44 18.74 -5.66
CA ARG A 189 -14.79 17.68 -6.47
C ARG A 189 -15.64 17.20 -7.63
N ALA A 190 -16.94 17.48 -7.67
CA ALA A 190 -17.82 17.16 -8.80
C ALA A 190 -17.83 18.25 -9.88
N ASP A 191 -17.29 19.44 -9.61
CA ASP A 191 -17.23 20.53 -10.58
C ASP A 191 -16.20 20.20 -11.68
N PRO A 192 -16.58 20.24 -12.97
CA PRO A 192 -15.65 20.07 -14.08
C PRO A 192 -14.48 21.06 -14.09
N ALA A 193 -14.67 22.30 -13.62
CA ALA A 193 -13.59 23.28 -13.55
C ALA A 193 -12.53 22.88 -12.51
N THR A 194 -12.98 22.38 -11.36
CA THR A 194 -12.11 21.79 -10.34
C THR A 194 -11.39 20.56 -10.88
N ALA A 195 -12.07 19.67 -11.59
CA ALA A 195 -11.43 18.52 -12.24
C ALA A 195 -10.34 18.93 -13.22
N ALA A 196 -10.62 19.89 -14.10
CA ALA A 196 -9.64 20.37 -15.07
C ALA A 196 -8.41 20.96 -14.37
N ARG A 197 -8.59 21.70 -13.27
CA ARG A 197 -7.51 22.22 -12.44
C ARG A 197 -6.68 21.10 -11.81
N VAL A 198 -7.33 20.14 -11.15
CA VAL A 198 -6.67 18.95 -10.56
C VAL A 198 -5.91 18.18 -11.64
N GLY A 199 -6.48 18.07 -12.84
CA GLY A 199 -5.84 17.46 -14.01
C GLY A 199 -4.52 18.08 -14.39
N ARG A 200 -4.50 19.42 -14.50
CA ARG A 200 -3.28 20.16 -14.81
C ARG A 200 -2.23 19.99 -13.72
N LEU A 201 -2.63 20.03 -12.45
CA LEU A 201 -1.73 19.84 -11.31
C LEU A 201 -1.11 18.43 -11.28
N LEU A 202 -1.88 17.41 -11.67
CA LEU A 202 -1.41 16.03 -11.82
C LEU A 202 -0.72 15.76 -13.17
N ARG A 203 -0.73 16.74 -14.08
CA ARG A 203 -0.40 16.60 -15.50
C ARG A 203 -1.09 15.40 -16.18
N ALA A 204 -2.30 15.08 -15.76
CA ALA A 204 -3.12 14.06 -16.40
C ALA A 204 -3.77 14.63 -17.66
N GLU A 205 -3.72 13.87 -18.76
CA GLU A 205 -4.40 14.25 -20.01
C GLU A 205 -5.92 14.17 -19.86
N ARG A 206 -6.38 13.14 -19.14
CA ARG A 206 -7.79 12.88 -18.87
C ARG A 206 -8.00 12.64 -17.38
N LEU A 207 -9.06 13.20 -16.82
CA LEU A 207 -9.54 12.87 -15.48
C LEU A 207 -10.86 12.15 -15.58
N VAL A 208 -11.04 11.18 -14.71
CA VAL A 208 -12.31 10.49 -14.51
C VAL A 208 -12.88 11.00 -13.20
N GLN A 209 -14.05 11.63 -13.28
CA GLN A 209 -14.93 11.91 -12.15
C GLN A 209 -16.09 10.93 -12.20
N GLY A 210 -16.70 10.65 -11.06
CA GLY A 210 -17.91 9.85 -11.04
C GLY A 210 -18.75 10.07 -9.79
N THR A 211 -20.00 9.65 -9.89
CA THR A 211 -20.95 9.65 -8.78
C THR A 211 -21.47 8.23 -8.58
N ALA A 212 -21.70 7.87 -7.33
CA ALA A 212 -22.31 6.62 -6.94
C ALA A 212 -23.48 6.91 -6.01
N THR A 213 -24.70 6.80 -6.52
CA THR A 213 -25.93 6.94 -5.73
C THR A 213 -26.33 5.56 -5.23
N ILE A 214 -26.23 5.36 -3.91
CA ILE A 214 -26.44 4.08 -3.23
C ILE A 214 -27.46 4.32 -2.11
N PRO A 215 -28.77 4.32 -2.44
CA PRO A 215 -29.81 4.51 -1.43
C PRO A 215 -29.94 3.26 -0.55
N SER A 216 -30.39 3.42 0.70
CA SER A 216 -30.62 2.28 1.60
C SER A 216 -31.69 1.31 1.08
N ARG A 217 -32.57 1.76 0.17
CA ARG A 217 -33.51 0.93 -0.59
C ARG A 217 -33.55 1.41 -2.04
N GLY A 218 -33.47 0.49 -2.98
CA GLY A 218 -33.58 0.78 -4.42
C GLY A 218 -32.30 0.43 -5.19
N PRO A 219 -32.26 0.79 -6.48
CA PRO A 219 -31.11 0.50 -7.33
C PRO A 219 -29.95 1.45 -7.05
N VAL A 220 -28.74 0.91 -7.16
CA VAL A 220 -27.50 1.67 -7.28
C VAL A 220 -27.44 2.31 -8.66
N GLN A 221 -26.93 3.53 -8.70
CA GLN A 221 -26.62 4.23 -9.94
C GLN A 221 -25.16 4.67 -9.91
N LEU A 222 -24.37 4.20 -10.88
CA LEU A 222 -23.00 4.65 -11.11
C LEU A 222 -22.97 5.49 -12.37
N SER A 223 -22.31 6.63 -12.31
CA SER A 223 -22.01 7.44 -13.49
C SER A 223 -20.57 7.90 -13.45
N ALA A 224 -19.96 8.01 -14.62
CA ALA A 224 -18.62 8.54 -14.78
C ALA A 224 -18.60 9.62 -15.85
N THR A 225 -17.61 10.49 -15.79
CA THR A 225 -17.41 11.56 -16.75
C THR A 225 -15.93 11.78 -16.92
N VAL A 226 -15.50 11.88 -18.17
CA VAL A 226 -14.11 12.18 -18.50
C VAL A 226 -13.96 13.67 -18.74
N VAL A 227 -13.06 14.32 -18.03
CA VAL A 227 -12.72 15.74 -18.17
C VAL A 227 -11.30 15.86 -18.70
N THR A 228 -11.08 16.70 -19.71
CA THR A 228 -9.73 17.01 -20.20
C THR A 228 -9.11 18.14 -19.36
N GLY A 229 -7.78 18.32 -19.40
CA GLY A 229 -7.11 19.47 -18.78
C GLY A 229 -7.58 20.86 -19.28
N THR A 230 -8.26 20.89 -20.44
CA THR A 230 -8.91 22.07 -21.03
C THR A 230 -10.37 22.27 -20.58
N GLY A 231 -10.90 21.37 -19.74
CA GLY A 231 -12.27 21.44 -19.23
C GLY A 231 -13.35 20.86 -20.15
N VAL A 232 -12.97 20.14 -21.21
CA VAL A 232 -13.94 19.45 -22.08
C VAL A 232 -14.51 18.26 -21.34
N VAL A 233 -15.82 18.28 -21.14
CA VAL A 233 -16.57 17.26 -20.41
C VAL A 233 -17.13 16.23 -21.38
N ARG A 234 -16.88 14.96 -21.08
CA ARG A 234 -17.30 13.81 -21.89
C ARG A 234 -17.98 12.79 -20.98
N PRO A 235 -19.32 12.83 -20.85
CA PRO A 235 -20.04 11.87 -20.03
C PRO A 235 -19.78 10.43 -20.51
N VAL A 236 -19.63 9.53 -19.54
CA VAL A 236 -19.69 8.09 -19.73
C VAL A 236 -21.08 7.68 -19.27
N GLY A 237 -21.69 6.71 -19.95
CA GLY A 237 -23.06 6.29 -19.67
C GLY A 237 -23.34 6.03 -18.18
N GLN A 238 -24.62 6.07 -17.83
CA GLN A 238 -25.07 5.72 -16.49
C GLN A 238 -25.38 4.22 -16.43
N VAL A 239 -24.82 3.55 -15.42
CA VAL A 239 -25.05 2.13 -15.15
C VAL A 239 -25.94 2.01 -13.91
N VAL A 240 -27.04 1.26 -14.03
CA VAL A 240 -28.04 1.11 -12.97
C VAL A 240 -28.29 -0.36 -12.68
N GLY A 241 -28.33 -0.73 -11.40
CA GLY A 241 -28.60 -2.10 -11.00
C GLY A 241 -28.76 -2.29 -9.49
N PRO A 242 -29.06 -3.51 -9.02
CA PRO A 242 -29.24 -3.77 -7.59
C PRO A 242 -27.89 -3.76 -6.85
N PHE A 243 -27.86 -3.34 -5.58
CA PHE A 243 -26.62 -3.24 -4.77
C PHE A 243 -25.76 -4.52 -4.73
N PRO A 244 -26.31 -5.75 -4.64
CA PRO A 244 -25.52 -6.97 -4.73
C PRO A 244 -24.72 -7.13 -6.04
N LYS A 245 -25.08 -6.38 -7.08
CA LYS A 245 -24.41 -6.36 -8.38
C LYS A 245 -23.39 -5.21 -8.51
N LEU A 246 -23.10 -4.45 -7.44
CA LEU A 246 -22.20 -3.29 -7.49
C LEU A 246 -20.87 -3.58 -8.19
N LEU A 247 -20.23 -4.71 -7.90
CA LEU A 247 -18.96 -5.09 -8.53
C LEU A 247 -19.12 -5.36 -10.04
N ASP A 248 -20.22 -5.99 -10.45
CA ASP A 248 -20.52 -6.18 -11.89
C ASP A 248 -20.81 -4.83 -12.58
N LEU A 249 -21.49 -3.90 -11.90
CA LEU A 249 -21.77 -2.55 -12.42
C LEU A 249 -20.47 -1.73 -12.57
N GLU A 250 -19.55 -1.87 -11.62
CA GLU A 250 -18.22 -1.24 -11.68
C GLU A 250 -17.43 -1.70 -12.93
N LYS A 251 -17.42 -3.00 -13.23
CA LYS A 251 -16.79 -3.52 -14.47
C LYS A 251 -17.42 -2.94 -15.73
N GLN A 252 -18.74 -2.72 -15.75
CA GLN A 252 -19.41 -2.06 -16.89
C GLN A 252 -18.91 -0.63 -17.06
N VAL A 253 -18.82 0.13 -15.97
CA VAL A 253 -18.26 1.49 -15.97
C VAL A 253 -16.82 1.51 -16.50
N VAL A 254 -15.98 0.53 -16.14
CA VAL A 254 -14.61 0.40 -16.67
C VAL A 254 -14.59 0.23 -18.19
N PHE A 255 -15.45 -0.64 -18.74
CA PHE A 255 -15.50 -0.85 -20.20
C PHE A 255 -16.05 0.37 -20.94
N ASP A 256 -17.06 1.04 -20.38
CA ASP A 256 -17.60 2.27 -20.95
C ASP A 256 -16.57 3.41 -20.90
N LEU A 257 -15.79 3.49 -19.80
CA LEU A 257 -14.65 4.41 -19.68
C LEU A 257 -13.59 4.10 -20.72
N ALA A 258 -13.19 2.84 -20.88
CA ALA A 258 -12.19 2.44 -21.87
C ALA A 258 -12.63 2.83 -23.29
N ALA A 259 -13.90 2.60 -23.65
CA ALA A 259 -14.46 3.04 -24.92
C ALA A 259 -14.42 4.57 -25.08
N GLN A 260 -14.81 5.32 -24.05
CA GLN A 260 -14.81 6.80 -24.08
C GLN A 260 -13.40 7.41 -24.12
N LEU A 261 -12.42 6.69 -23.59
CA LEU A 261 -11.00 7.05 -23.65
C LEU A 261 -10.35 6.63 -24.97
N GLY A 262 -11.06 5.91 -25.85
CA GLY A 262 -10.53 5.40 -27.11
C GLY A 262 -9.53 4.25 -26.92
N LEU A 263 -9.60 3.55 -25.78
CA LEU A 263 -8.74 2.42 -25.46
C LEU A 263 -9.32 1.14 -26.09
N ALA A 264 -8.56 0.51 -26.97
CA ALA A 264 -8.91 -0.79 -27.50
C ALA A 264 -8.65 -1.88 -26.46
N VAL A 265 -9.72 -2.53 -25.98
CA VAL A 265 -9.63 -3.63 -25.02
C VAL A 265 -9.64 -4.96 -25.77
N THR A 266 -8.55 -5.71 -25.67
CA THR A 266 -8.46 -7.04 -26.27
C THR A 266 -9.33 -8.06 -25.51
N PRO A 267 -9.74 -9.18 -26.13
CA PRO A 267 -10.47 -10.23 -25.43
C PRO A 267 -9.72 -10.78 -24.20
N ALA A 268 -8.39 -10.85 -24.27
CA ALA A 268 -7.54 -11.31 -23.17
C ALA A 268 -7.55 -10.31 -21.99
N GLU A 269 -7.38 -9.02 -22.25
CA GLU A 269 -7.48 -7.96 -21.23
C GLU A 269 -8.86 -7.93 -20.61
N ARG A 270 -9.93 -8.02 -21.42
CA ARG A 270 -11.31 -8.08 -20.95
C ARG A 270 -11.53 -9.23 -19.97
N GLN A 271 -11.07 -10.43 -20.34
CA GLN A 271 -11.19 -11.61 -19.48
C GLN A 271 -10.32 -11.48 -18.23
N HIS A 272 -9.20 -10.75 -18.30
CA HIS A 272 -8.39 -10.46 -17.14
C HIS A 272 -9.13 -9.52 -16.18
N ILE A 273 -9.61 -8.37 -16.64
CA ILE A 273 -10.40 -7.40 -15.86
C ILE A 273 -11.58 -8.07 -15.14
N LEU A 274 -12.34 -8.92 -15.84
CA LEU A 274 -13.50 -9.60 -15.28
C LEU A 274 -13.18 -10.64 -14.19
N ARG A 275 -11.94 -11.15 -14.15
CA ARG A 275 -11.52 -12.16 -13.15
C ARG A 275 -10.81 -11.56 -11.94
N GLN A 276 -10.44 -10.29 -12.01
CA GLN A 276 -9.64 -9.61 -10.98
C GLN A 276 -10.51 -8.76 -10.06
N GLY A 277 -9.97 -8.47 -8.88
CA GLY A 277 -10.66 -7.72 -7.83
C GLY A 277 -11.38 -8.63 -6.83
N PRO A 278 -12.12 -8.02 -5.88
CA PRO A 278 -12.87 -8.75 -4.86
C PRO A 278 -14.03 -9.52 -5.49
N LYS A 279 -14.36 -10.68 -4.92
CA LYS A 279 -15.54 -11.50 -5.25
C LYS A 279 -16.67 -11.34 -4.24
N SER A 280 -16.42 -10.62 -3.15
CA SER A 280 -17.35 -10.38 -2.07
C SER A 280 -17.53 -8.88 -1.85
N LEU A 281 -18.77 -8.42 -1.84
CA LEU A 281 -19.10 -7.03 -1.54
C LEU A 281 -18.71 -6.66 -0.10
N ALA A 282 -18.82 -7.60 0.84
CA ALA A 282 -18.34 -7.41 2.21
C ALA A 282 -16.82 -7.21 2.25
N ALA A 283 -16.08 -8.01 1.48
CA ALA A 283 -14.63 -7.83 1.34
C ALA A 283 -14.27 -6.47 0.75
N PHE A 284 -15.00 -6.05 -0.29
CA PHE A 284 -14.79 -4.75 -0.93
C PHE A 284 -15.08 -3.57 0.00
N LEU A 285 -16.18 -3.61 0.76
CA LEU A 285 -16.52 -2.58 1.74
C LEU A 285 -15.48 -2.50 2.87
N ALA A 286 -14.98 -3.65 3.34
CA ALA A 286 -13.91 -3.69 4.34
C ALA A 286 -12.60 -3.12 3.78
N TYR A 287 -12.22 -3.51 2.56
CA TYR A 287 -11.05 -3.00 1.86
C TYR A 287 -11.13 -1.47 1.66
N SER A 288 -12.28 -0.97 1.25
CA SER A 288 -12.54 0.46 1.08
C SER A 288 -12.33 1.26 2.38
N ARG A 289 -12.80 0.72 3.52
CA ARG A 289 -12.53 1.30 4.85
C ARG A 289 -11.06 1.24 5.23
N ALA A 290 -10.38 0.17 4.83
CA ALA A 290 -8.95 0.01 5.07
C ALA A 290 -8.14 1.07 4.34
N LEU A 291 -8.47 1.37 3.08
CA LEU A 291 -7.87 2.44 2.29
C LEU A 291 -8.05 3.81 2.95
N GLU A 292 -9.26 4.12 3.43
CA GLU A 292 -9.51 5.38 4.14
C GLU A 292 -8.67 5.51 5.43
N ALA A 293 -8.61 4.45 6.22
CA ALA A 293 -7.80 4.43 7.44
C ALA A 293 -6.31 4.56 7.12
N MET A 294 -5.83 3.86 6.09
CA MET A 294 -4.43 3.90 5.65
C MET A 294 -4.04 5.30 5.18
N ASP A 295 -4.88 5.95 4.37
CA ASP A 295 -4.66 7.33 3.91
C ASP A 295 -4.64 8.33 5.08
N ARG A 296 -5.44 8.10 6.12
CA ARG A 296 -5.43 8.94 7.34
C ARG A 296 -4.24 8.66 8.27
N GLY A 297 -3.42 7.64 7.97
CA GLY A 297 -2.31 7.21 8.84
C GLY A 297 -2.77 6.39 10.05
N ASP A 298 -4.05 5.98 10.11
CA ASP A 298 -4.54 5.04 11.12
C ASP A 298 -4.23 3.60 10.67
N TYR A 299 -2.95 3.25 10.74
CA TYR A 299 -2.44 1.94 10.33
C TYR A 299 -3.04 0.80 11.14
N GLY A 300 -3.39 1.04 12.41
CA GLY A 300 -4.06 0.06 13.26
C GLY A 300 -5.47 -0.28 12.77
N ALA A 301 -6.28 0.73 12.44
CA ALA A 301 -7.60 0.51 11.85
C ALA A 301 -7.50 -0.07 10.44
N ALA A 302 -6.55 0.40 9.63
CA ALA A 302 -6.30 -0.12 8.29
C ALA A 302 -6.02 -1.63 8.32
N ALA A 303 -5.09 -2.08 9.18
CA ALA A 303 -4.77 -3.50 9.32
C ALA A 303 -6.00 -4.35 9.69
N ARG A 304 -6.85 -3.88 10.62
CA ARG A 304 -8.10 -4.59 10.99
C ARG A 304 -9.07 -4.71 9.82
N HIS A 305 -9.25 -3.64 9.06
CA HIS A 305 -10.16 -3.61 7.92
C HIS A 305 -9.65 -4.45 6.74
N PHE A 306 -8.35 -4.39 6.44
CA PHE A 306 -7.72 -5.26 5.44
C PHE A 306 -7.83 -6.75 5.82
N ARG A 307 -7.60 -7.10 7.09
CA ARG A 307 -7.82 -8.46 7.60
C ARG A 307 -9.25 -8.93 7.38
N SER A 308 -10.23 -8.09 7.73
CA SER A 308 -11.64 -8.39 7.50
C SER A 308 -11.95 -8.61 6.02
N ALA A 309 -11.34 -7.82 5.13
CA ALA A 309 -11.46 -8.01 3.68
C ALA A 309 -10.85 -9.35 3.21
N ALA A 310 -9.65 -9.68 3.68
CA ALA A 310 -8.96 -10.93 3.34
C ALA A 310 -9.66 -12.18 3.89
N GLN A 311 -10.36 -12.07 5.03
CA GLN A 311 -11.19 -13.14 5.58
C GLN A 311 -12.48 -13.33 4.77
N ALA A 312 -13.13 -12.24 4.36
CA ALA A 312 -14.35 -12.28 3.56
C ALA A 312 -14.10 -12.71 2.11
N ASP A 313 -12.90 -12.47 1.57
CA ASP A 313 -12.44 -13.01 0.29
C ASP A 313 -10.95 -13.40 0.36
N PRO A 314 -10.64 -14.67 0.63
CA PRO A 314 -9.27 -15.17 0.63
C PRO A 314 -8.56 -15.02 -0.72
N SER A 315 -9.27 -14.90 -1.85
CA SER A 315 -8.61 -14.70 -3.13
C SER A 315 -8.19 -13.26 -3.39
N PHE A 316 -8.62 -12.31 -2.54
CA PHE A 316 -8.32 -10.89 -2.71
C PHE A 316 -6.92 -10.51 -2.20
N ARG A 317 -5.92 -10.67 -3.07
CA ARG A 317 -4.50 -10.44 -2.71
C ARG A 317 -4.20 -9.04 -2.20
N ALA A 318 -4.77 -8.01 -2.82
CA ALA A 318 -4.56 -6.62 -2.41
C ALA A 318 -4.96 -6.36 -0.94
N ALA A 319 -5.96 -7.08 -0.43
CA ALA A 319 -6.32 -6.98 0.99
C ALA A 319 -5.24 -7.58 1.90
N ARG A 320 -4.61 -8.70 1.52
CA ARG A 320 -3.51 -9.31 2.29
C ARG A 320 -2.26 -8.44 2.27
N ASP A 321 -1.91 -7.93 1.08
CA ASP A 321 -0.75 -7.06 0.90
C ASP A 321 -0.93 -5.75 1.70
N GLY A 322 -2.15 -5.19 1.67
CA GLY A 322 -2.52 -4.03 2.48
C GLY A 322 -2.48 -4.30 3.99
N GLU A 323 -2.91 -5.49 4.45
CA GLU A 323 -2.82 -5.88 5.86
C GLU A 323 -1.35 -5.92 6.32
N GLU A 324 -0.49 -6.62 5.57
CA GLU A 324 0.94 -6.74 5.87
C GLU A 324 1.61 -5.36 5.96
N ALA A 325 1.35 -4.51 4.96
CA ALA A 325 1.89 -3.15 4.92
C ALA A 325 1.40 -2.30 6.10
N ALA A 326 0.09 -2.34 6.40
CA ALA A 326 -0.49 -1.58 7.51
C ALA A 326 0.05 -2.04 8.88
N MET A 327 0.25 -3.34 9.10
CA MET A 327 0.83 -3.85 10.35
C MET A 327 2.29 -3.43 10.53
N ALA A 328 3.06 -3.39 9.44
CA ALA A 328 4.48 -3.08 9.47
C ALA A 328 4.78 -1.57 9.48
N ALA A 329 3.84 -0.71 9.05
CA ALA A 329 4.04 0.74 8.93
C ALA A 329 4.50 1.44 10.23
N PRO A 330 3.88 1.25 11.42
CA PRO A 330 4.30 1.96 12.63
C PRO A 330 5.75 1.65 13.05
N ALA A 331 6.18 0.39 12.91
CA ALA A 331 7.56 0.00 13.21
C ALA A 331 8.55 0.54 12.16
N ALA A 332 8.13 0.59 10.89
CA ALA A 332 8.92 1.14 9.80
C ALA A 332 9.07 2.69 9.88
N GLU A 333 8.08 3.40 10.42
CA GLU A 333 8.15 4.85 10.68
C GLU A 333 9.15 5.19 11.78
N GLN A 334 9.13 4.44 12.88
CA GLN A 334 10.03 4.64 14.01
C GLN A 334 11.49 4.31 13.66
N ALA A 335 11.69 3.43 12.67
CA ALA A 335 13.00 3.06 12.17
C ALA A 335 13.58 4.11 11.22
N THR A 336 14.28 5.09 11.81
CA THR A 336 15.09 6.07 11.09
C THR A 336 16.57 5.94 11.45
N GLY A 337 17.46 6.23 10.50
CA GLY A 337 18.92 6.23 10.71
C GLY A 337 19.46 4.91 11.24
N GLY A 338 20.15 4.93 12.38
CA GLY A 338 20.72 3.72 13.01
C GLY A 338 19.68 2.69 13.45
N GLY A 339 18.39 3.06 13.53
CA GLY A 339 17.28 2.16 13.85
C GLY A 339 16.83 1.25 12.71
N ILE A 340 17.42 1.39 11.49
CA ILE A 340 17.10 0.55 10.33
C ILE A 340 17.34 -0.95 10.62
N VAL A 341 18.41 -1.27 11.37
CA VAL A 341 18.73 -2.66 11.73
C VAL A 341 17.65 -3.26 12.63
N THR A 342 17.16 -2.47 13.60
CA THR A 342 16.11 -2.89 14.54
C THR A 342 14.71 -2.91 13.93
N ALA A 343 14.52 -2.28 12.77
CA ALA A 343 13.25 -2.20 12.04
C ALA A 343 12.76 -3.59 11.61
N VAL A 344 13.67 -4.40 11.08
CA VAL A 344 13.37 -5.74 10.58
C VAL A 344 12.87 -6.62 11.72
N ASP A 345 13.61 -6.67 12.82
CA ASP A 345 13.22 -7.45 13.99
C ASP A 345 11.92 -6.94 14.64
N ALA A 346 11.69 -5.61 14.62
CA ALA A 346 10.46 -5.02 15.15
C ALA A 346 9.24 -5.37 14.31
N VAL A 347 9.35 -5.30 12.98
CA VAL A 347 8.29 -5.68 12.06
C VAL A 347 7.98 -7.17 12.17
N GLU A 348 8.99 -8.05 12.24
CA GLU A 348 8.77 -9.50 12.36
C GLU A 348 8.02 -9.91 13.62
N ARG A 349 8.27 -9.22 14.74
CA ARG A 349 7.53 -9.43 15.99
C ARG A 349 6.04 -9.08 15.87
N VAL A 350 5.71 -8.10 15.02
CA VAL A 350 4.33 -7.63 14.81
C VAL A 350 3.61 -8.43 13.73
N THR A 351 4.30 -8.80 12.64
CA THR A 351 3.72 -9.53 11.51
C THR A 351 3.68 -11.06 11.71
N GLY A 352 4.28 -11.57 12.78
CA GLY A 352 4.22 -13.00 13.14
C GLY A 352 5.08 -13.91 12.25
N ALA A 353 5.97 -13.35 11.43
CA ALA A 353 6.84 -14.13 10.53
C ALA A 353 7.91 -14.95 11.29
N ALA A 354 8.08 -14.74 12.60
CA ALA A 354 8.95 -15.51 13.46
C ALA A 354 8.16 -16.22 14.57
N ALA A 355 7.54 -17.37 14.27
CA ALA A 355 7.28 -18.42 15.27
C ALA A 355 6.84 -19.75 14.62
N ALA A 356 7.80 -20.58 14.18
CA ALA A 356 7.65 -22.00 14.43
C ALA A 356 7.95 -22.22 15.93
N PRO A 357 7.09 -22.88 16.72
CA PRO A 357 7.35 -23.04 18.15
C PRO A 357 8.50 -24.03 18.32
N THR A 358 9.68 -23.50 18.63
CA THR A 358 10.75 -24.30 19.21
C THR A 358 10.76 -24.04 20.72
N GLY A 359 10.30 -25.06 21.46
CA GLY A 359 10.73 -25.38 22.82
C GLY A 359 10.60 -24.32 23.92
N LEU A 360 9.58 -24.51 24.76
CA LEU A 360 9.58 -24.32 26.24
C LEU A 360 10.70 -23.47 26.86
N GLY A 361 10.34 -22.30 27.38
CA GLY A 361 11.14 -21.59 28.38
C GLY A 361 10.50 -20.28 28.88
N GLY A 362 9.86 -20.33 30.05
CA GLY A 362 9.72 -19.18 30.96
C GLY A 362 8.60 -18.18 30.66
N ALA A 363 7.44 -18.41 31.27
CA ALA A 363 6.37 -17.44 31.42
C ALA A 363 6.80 -16.23 32.27
N GLY A 364 6.41 -15.01 31.87
CA GLY A 364 6.64 -13.83 32.70
C GLY A 364 6.22 -12.50 32.07
N GLY A 365 4.91 -12.26 31.99
CA GLY A 365 4.32 -10.92 32.09
C GLY A 365 4.20 -10.10 30.80
N LEU A 366 2.93 -9.87 30.40
CA LEU A 366 2.34 -8.63 29.87
C LEU A 366 1.26 -8.95 28.83
N LEU A 367 0.10 -9.41 29.30
CA LEU A 367 -1.17 -9.32 28.57
C LEU A 367 -2.25 -8.91 29.56
N ALA A 368 -2.42 -7.61 29.74
CA ALA A 368 -3.59 -7.03 30.40
C ALA A 368 -3.84 -5.62 29.86
N ALA A 369 -4.72 -5.53 28.86
CA ALA A 369 -5.75 -4.49 28.69
C ALA A 369 -6.28 -4.53 27.26
N GLY A 370 -7.60 -4.74 27.12
CA GLY A 370 -8.28 -4.58 25.83
C GLY A 370 -9.20 -5.72 25.41
N ALA A 371 -9.87 -6.40 26.35
CA ALA A 371 -10.98 -7.28 26.04
C ALA A 371 -12.21 -6.84 26.83
N ARG A 372 -12.99 -5.90 26.27
CA ARG A 372 -14.43 -5.74 26.51
C ARG A 372 -15.08 -5.09 25.28
N ASP A 373 -15.83 -5.93 24.57
CA ASP A 373 -17.11 -5.66 23.89
C ASP A 373 -17.19 -6.47 22.58
N VAL A 374 -17.50 -7.76 22.73
CA VAL A 374 -17.99 -8.61 21.65
C VAL A 374 -19.47 -8.85 21.90
N VAL A 375 -20.31 -8.30 21.04
CA VAL A 375 -21.71 -8.68 20.89
C VAL A 375 -21.74 -10.04 20.16
N PRO A 376 -22.48 -11.05 20.63
CA PRO A 376 -22.48 -12.36 19.99
C PRO A 376 -23.26 -12.33 18.66
N ALA A 377 -22.63 -12.83 17.59
CA ALA A 377 -23.32 -13.17 16.36
C ALA A 377 -23.83 -14.62 16.47
N ILE A 378 -25.12 -14.80 16.20
CA ILE A 378 -25.79 -16.10 16.11
C ILE A 378 -25.21 -16.85 14.92
N GLY A 379 -24.50 -17.94 15.20
CA GLY A 379 -23.91 -18.80 14.17
C GLY A 379 -23.18 -20.03 14.70
N ASP A 380 -23.40 -20.41 15.97
CA ASP A 380 -22.99 -21.71 16.51
C ASP A 380 -24.15 -22.70 16.37
N ALA A 381 -24.24 -23.33 15.19
CA ALA A 381 -24.86 -24.63 15.01
C ALA A 381 -24.63 -25.07 13.56
N ILE A 382 -23.65 -25.94 13.34
CA ILE A 382 -23.78 -27.26 12.71
C ILE A 382 -22.37 -27.86 12.69
N ALA A 383 -22.20 -28.87 13.53
CA ALA A 383 -21.03 -29.73 13.58
C ALA A 383 -21.07 -30.76 12.44
N ASP A 384 -19.88 -31.31 12.19
CA ASP A 384 -19.63 -32.67 11.69
C ASP A 384 -20.09 -33.02 10.28
N LEU A 385 -19.15 -32.98 9.33
CA LEU A 385 -18.97 -34.10 8.41
C LEU A 385 -17.50 -34.21 7.95
N LYS A 386 -16.98 -35.43 8.17
CA LYS A 386 -15.62 -35.90 7.91
C LYS A 386 -15.60 -36.65 6.57
N LEU A 387 -14.39 -36.80 5.98
CA LEU A 387 -13.96 -37.66 4.84
C LEU A 387 -13.81 -36.97 3.46
N PRO A 388 -12.95 -37.49 2.54
CA PRO A 388 -11.58 -37.96 2.73
C PRO A 388 -10.59 -37.38 1.68
N THR A 389 -9.30 -37.56 1.97
CA THR A 389 -8.13 -37.28 1.12
C THR A 389 -8.11 -38.12 -0.16
N GLY A 390 -7.96 -37.47 -1.31
CA GLY A 390 -7.68 -38.09 -2.62
C GLY A 390 -6.50 -37.40 -3.30
N SER A 391 -5.38 -38.12 -3.38
CA SER A 391 -4.21 -37.77 -4.18
C SER A 391 -4.54 -37.95 -5.67
N SER A 392 -4.23 -36.95 -6.51
CA SER A 392 -4.02 -37.18 -7.94
C SER A 392 -2.76 -36.46 -8.39
N THR A 393 -1.69 -37.23 -8.53
CA THR A 393 -0.51 -36.90 -9.32
C THR A 393 -0.93 -36.76 -10.78
N ILE A 394 -0.83 -35.54 -11.34
CA ILE A 394 -0.87 -35.33 -12.78
C ILE A 394 0.55 -34.95 -13.20
N ASP A 395 1.19 -35.91 -13.85
CA ASP A 395 2.39 -35.77 -14.64
C ASP A 395 2.12 -34.82 -15.82
N ARG A 396 2.89 -33.74 -15.93
CA ARG A 396 2.90 -32.87 -17.11
C ARG A 396 4.33 -32.76 -17.60
N GLN A 397 4.65 -33.61 -18.56
CA GLN A 397 5.73 -33.39 -19.51
C GLN A 397 5.60 -31.99 -20.12
N LEU A 398 6.57 -31.12 -19.81
CA LEU A 398 6.75 -29.81 -20.43
C LEU A 398 7.41 -30.01 -21.80
N THR A 399 6.73 -29.59 -22.87
CA THR A 399 7.34 -29.45 -24.20
C THR A 399 8.15 -28.14 -24.27
N PRO A 400 9.26 -28.11 -25.03
CA PRO A 400 10.24 -27.02 -24.99
C PRO A 400 9.89 -25.84 -25.91
N GLU A 401 8.69 -25.27 -25.76
CA GLU A 401 8.30 -24.01 -26.43
C GLU A 401 7.90 -22.88 -25.44
N SER A 402 8.11 -23.08 -24.13
CA SER A 402 7.79 -22.09 -23.09
C SER A 402 8.95 -21.17 -22.69
N LEU A 403 10.08 -21.23 -23.42
CA LEU A 403 11.25 -20.38 -23.18
C LEU A 403 11.09 -19.05 -23.95
N GLY A 404 10.28 -18.13 -23.43
CA GLY A 404 10.15 -16.80 -24.02
C GLY A 404 9.23 -15.79 -23.36
N LEU A 405 8.63 -16.08 -22.20
CA LEU A 405 7.68 -15.18 -21.55
C LEU A 405 8.23 -14.68 -20.21
N PRO A 406 8.57 -13.38 -20.05
CA PRO A 406 8.80 -12.83 -18.73
C PRO A 406 7.50 -12.85 -17.92
N THR A 407 7.59 -13.39 -16.72
CA THR A 407 6.52 -13.49 -15.71
C THR A 407 6.06 -12.09 -15.29
N ILE A 408 4.85 -11.70 -15.72
CA ILE A 408 4.18 -10.47 -15.31
C ILE A 408 3.55 -10.71 -13.93
N VAL A 409 4.32 -10.48 -12.87
CA VAL A 409 3.83 -10.51 -11.47
C VAL A 409 3.66 -9.10 -10.89
N SER A 410 3.94 -8.04 -11.66
CA SER A 410 4.00 -6.68 -11.13
C SER A 410 2.68 -5.87 -11.13
N VAL A 411 1.53 -6.45 -11.51
CA VAL A 411 0.27 -5.65 -11.58
C VAL A 411 -0.47 -5.55 -10.24
N ALA A 412 0.04 -6.15 -9.16
CA ALA A 412 -0.55 -5.99 -7.82
C ALA A 412 0.13 -4.91 -6.96
N ASN A 413 1.28 -4.35 -7.39
CA ASN A 413 2.00 -3.27 -6.68
C ASN A 413 2.72 -2.30 -7.64
N GLY A 414 2.29 -2.23 -8.91
CA GLY A 414 3.02 -1.58 -10.00
C GLY A 414 2.25 -0.42 -10.64
N ILE A 415 1.92 0.58 -9.84
CA ILE A 415 1.91 1.98 -10.27
C ILE A 415 3.13 2.27 -11.17
N ILE A 416 3.00 2.46 -12.48
CA ILE A 416 4.11 3.01 -13.27
C ILE A 416 4.32 4.45 -12.82
N ILE A 417 5.27 4.64 -11.91
CA ILE A 417 5.77 5.94 -11.48
C ILE A 417 6.54 6.55 -12.65
N ILE A 418 6.05 7.66 -13.23
CA ILE A 418 6.73 8.39 -14.29
C ILE A 418 7.36 9.65 -13.71
N PHE A 419 8.67 9.64 -13.53
CA PHE A 419 9.44 10.88 -13.39
C PHE A 419 10.59 10.97 -14.39
N LYS A 420 10.68 12.17 -14.96
CA LYS A 420 11.63 12.61 -15.98
C LYS A 420 13.06 12.52 -15.43
N ARG A 421 13.97 11.82 -16.14
CA ARG A 421 15.41 11.99 -15.90
C ARG A 421 15.79 13.45 -16.20
N PRO A 422 16.49 14.16 -15.29
CA PRO A 422 17.14 15.40 -15.67
C PRO A 422 18.25 15.11 -16.68
N PRO A 423 18.60 16.09 -17.54
CA PRO A 423 19.59 15.93 -18.62
C PRO A 423 20.98 15.55 -18.12
#